data_AF-A0A645HWM0-F1
#
_entry.id   AF-A0A645HWM0-F1
#
_cell.length_a   1.000
_cell.length_b   1.000
_cell.length_c   1.000
_cell.angle_alpha   90.00
_cell.angle_beta   90.00
_cell.angle_gamma   90.00
#
_symmetry.space_group_name_H-M   'P 1'
#
loop_
_entity.id
_entity.type
_entity.pdbx_description
1 polymer ?
#
loop_
_entity_poly.entity_id
_entity_poly.type
_entity_poly.pdbx_seq_one_letter_code
_entity_poly.pdbx_strand_id
1 'polypeptide(L)'
;MDFSAPTLAANGTTPTGQAVDLALAKIEEEKQRFKQAGIPYTRPWMFLMSDGSPTDDWQASAQRARSAEQGNKLAIFPIAVGEGAQSETLAEFTVKGSAGVKRLTGLRFNELFLWLSASMKVVSQSRPGGQAQLPATDAWSSAPV
;
A
#
# COMPACT_ATOMS: atom_id res chain seq x y z
N MET A 1 22.43 29.33 -11.92
CA MET A 1 22.91 27.97 -11.59
C MET A 1 21.78 27.03 -11.92
N ASP A 2 21.89 26.32 -13.04
CA ASP A 2 20.91 25.31 -13.43
C ASP A 2 21.17 24.03 -12.62
N PHE A 3 20.15 23.58 -11.88
CA PHE A 3 20.21 22.32 -11.15
C PHE A 3 20.12 21.16 -12.15
N SER A 4 21.19 20.39 -12.29
CA SER A 4 21.19 19.12 -13.03
C SER A 4 21.08 17.98 -12.03
N ALA A 5 19.96 17.26 -12.06
CA ALA A 5 19.73 16.13 -11.16
C ALA A 5 20.70 14.99 -11.49
N PRO A 6 21.34 14.35 -10.48
CA PRO A 6 22.21 13.22 -10.72
C PRO A 6 21.43 12.02 -11.27
N THR A 7 22.06 11.28 -12.19
CA THR A 7 21.50 10.02 -12.70
C THR A 7 21.66 8.94 -11.64
N LEU A 8 20.56 8.59 -10.98
CA LEU A 8 20.52 7.50 -10.01
C LEU A 8 20.40 6.17 -10.75
N ALA A 9 21.37 5.28 -10.58
CA ALA A 9 21.29 3.89 -11.04
C ALA A 9 20.95 3.00 -9.84
N ALA A 10 19.78 2.36 -9.86
CA ALA A 10 19.42 1.40 -8.84
C ALA A 10 20.26 0.13 -9.00
N ASN A 11 20.82 -0.40 -7.90
CA ASN A 11 21.62 -1.64 -7.86
C ASN A 11 20.82 -2.93 -8.16
N GLY A 12 19.64 -2.81 -8.78
CA GLY A 12 18.93 -3.93 -9.42
C GLY A 12 18.16 -4.87 -8.49
N THR A 13 18.05 -4.60 -7.19
CA THR A 13 17.30 -5.45 -6.26
C THR A 13 16.03 -4.77 -5.77
N THR A 14 14.95 -5.55 -5.68
CA THR A 14 13.64 -5.14 -5.16
C THR A 14 13.28 -6.08 -4.00
N PRO A 15 13.82 -5.87 -2.78
CA PRO A 15 13.56 -6.73 -1.62
C PRO A 15 12.18 -6.45 -1.01
N THR A 16 11.13 -6.79 -1.75
CA THR A 16 9.73 -6.51 -1.38
C THR A 16 9.31 -7.27 -0.13
N GLY A 17 9.75 -8.52 0.05
CA GLY A 17 9.42 -9.32 1.23
C GLY A 17 9.91 -8.67 2.52
N GLN A 18 11.19 -8.30 2.55
CA GLN A 18 11.79 -7.58 3.68
C GLN A 18 11.10 -6.24 3.95
N ALA A 19 10.75 -5.49 2.91
CA ALA A 19 10.05 -4.22 3.04
C ALA A 19 8.65 -4.41 3.67
N VAL A 20 7.92 -5.45 3.27
CA VAL A 20 6.62 -5.79 3.84
C VAL A 20 6.74 -6.21 5.29
N ASP A 21 7.71 -7.06 5.63
CA ASP A 21 7.93 -7.47 7.01
C ASP A 21 8.28 -6.29 7.92
N LEU A 22 9.15 -5.38 7.45
CA LEU A 22 9.48 -4.15 8.15
C LEU A 22 8.24 -3.26 8.36
N ALA A 23 7.42 -3.10 7.32
CA ALA A 23 6.19 -2.31 7.39
C ALA A 23 5.21 -2.89 8.42
N LEU A 24 5.00 -4.21 8.40
CA LEU A 24 4.13 -4.91 9.37
C LEU A 24 4.62 -4.73 10.81
N ALA A 25 5.94 -4.85 11.04
CA ALA A 25 6.53 -4.63 12.35
C ALA A 25 6.33 -3.19 12.84
N LYS A 26 6.55 -2.20 11.97
CA LYS A 26 6.38 -0.78 12.29
C LYS A 26 4.93 -0.40 12.58
N ILE A 27 3.99 -0.97 11.83
CA ILE A 27 2.56 -0.80 12.09
C ILE A 27 2.20 -1.35 13.47
N GLU A 28 2.71 -2.53 13.84
CA GLU A 28 2.42 -3.11 15.16
C GLU A 28 3.07 -2.30 16.30
N GLU A 29 4.31 -1.83 16.13
CA GLU A 29 4.97 -0.93 17.08
C GLU A 29 4.13 0.33 17.36
N GLU A 30 3.64 0.99 16.30
CA GLU A 30 2.85 2.20 16.46
C GLU A 30 1.47 1.93 17.08
N LYS A 31 0.84 0.79 16.76
CA LYS A 31 -0.39 0.35 17.43
C LYS A 31 -0.18 0.13 18.94
N GLN A 32 0.94 -0.49 19.34
CA GLN A 32 1.26 -0.68 20.75
C GLN A 32 1.49 0.66 21.45
N ARG A 33 2.17 1.60 20.80
CA ARG A 33 2.36 2.97 21.30
C ARG A 33 1.03 3.69 21.55
N PHE A 34 0.09 3.65 20.61
CA PHE A 34 -1.25 4.22 20.82
C PHE A 34 -2.00 3.54 21.97
N LYS A 35 -1.94 2.20 22.04
CA LYS A 35 -2.57 1.43 23.12
C LYS A 35 -2.00 1.79 24.50
N GLN A 36 -0.69 1.94 24.63
CA GLN A 36 -0.03 2.36 25.87
C GLN A 36 -0.41 3.78 26.28
N ALA A 37 -0.61 4.68 25.31
CA ALA A 37 -1.07 6.03 25.55
C ALA A 37 -2.59 6.14 25.84
N GLY A 38 -3.34 5.02 25.78
CA GLY A 38 -4.80 5.03 25.90
C GLY A 38 -5.51 5.72 24.74
N ILE A 39 -4.82 5.92 23.62
CA ILE A 39 -5.35 6.59 22.43
C ILE A 39 -6.00 5.53 21.53
N PRO A 40 -7.31 5.64 21.23
CA PRO A 40 -7.93 4.75 20.26
C PRO A 40 -7.36 5.05 18.86
N TYR A 41 -7.12 4.00 18.08
CA TYR A 41 -6.65 4.13 16.71
C TYR A 41 -7.63 3.49 15.73
N THR A 42 -7.59 3.95 14.48
CA THR A 42 -8.33 3.35 13.36
C THR A 42 -7.48 2.30 12.66
N ARG A 43 -8.12 1.40 11.90
CA ARG A 43 -7.41 0.35 11.16
C ARG A 43 -6.35 0.97 10.24
N PRO A 44 -5.05 0.66 10.42
CA PRO A 44 -3.97 1.25 9.63
C PRO A 44 -4.01 0.74 8.18
N TRP A 45 -3.50 1.55 7.27
CA TRP A 45 -3.42 1.23 5.84
C TRP A 45 -1.99 1.10 5.40
N MET A 46 -1.72 0.09 4.58
CA MET A 46 -0.43 -0.15 3.96
C MET A 46 -0.59 -0.08 2.45
N PHE A 47 0.10 0.88 1.83
CA PHE A 47 0.19 0.99 0.38
C PHE A 47 1.46 0.30 -0.09
N LEU A 48 1.31 -0.74 -0.91
CA LEU A 48 2.44 -1.45 -1.49
C LEU A 48 2.56 -1.05 -2.96
N MET A 49 3.53 -0.20 -3.28
CA MET A 49 3.72 0.34 -4.63
C MET A 49 4.97 -0.26 -5.26
N SER A 50 4.83 -1.03 -6.33
CA SER A 50 5.95 -1.71 -6.99
C SER A 50 5.57 -2.13 -8.43
N ASP A 51 6.59 -2.45 -9.24
CA ASP A 51 6.47 -3.12 -10.53
C ASP A 51 6.24 -4.64 -10.39
N GLY A 52 6.10 -5.16 -9.17
CA GLY A 52 5.74 -6.56 -8.91
C GLY A 52 6.86 -7.57 -9.19
N SER A 53 8.10 -7.12 -9.37
CA SER A 53 9.26 -8.01 -9.61
C SER A 53 10.19 -8.07 -8.38
N PRO A 54 9.76 -8.72 -7.27
CA PRO A 54 10.58 -8.87 -6.08
C PRO A 54 11.81 -9.75 -6.34
N THR A 55 12.91 -9.46 -5.67
CA THR A 55 14.20 -10.17 -5.83
C THR A 55 14.62 -10.95 -4.58
N ASP A 56 13.74 -11.09 -3.59
CA ASP A 56 13.96 -11.79 -2.32
C ASP A 56 12.95 -12.94 -2.10
N ASP A 57 13.08 -13.70 -1.00
CA ASP A 57 12.13 -14.76 -0.62
C ASP A 57 10.85 -14.17 -0.01
N TRP A 58 10.02 -13.57 -0.87
CA TRP A 58 8.89 -12.72 -0.48
C TRP A 58 7.60 -13.47 -0.10
N GLN A 59 7.47 -14.74 -0.47
CA GLN A 59 6.20 -15.49 -0.33
C GLN A 59 5.77 -15.63 1.13
N ALA A 60 6.71 -15.82 2.06
CA ALA A 60 6.41 -15.88 3.48
C ALA A 60 5.88 -14.54 4.00
N SER A 61 6.50 -13.43 3.58
CA SER A 61 6.06 -12.07 3.93
C SER A 61 4.69 -11.75 3.34
N ALA A 62 4.41 -12.20 2.11
CA ALA A 62 3.09 -12.09 1.47
C ALA A 62 2.00 -12.85 2.25
N GLN A 63 2.29 -14.07 2.71
CA GLN A 63 1.38 -14.82 3.57
C GLN A 63 1.11 -14.09 4.90
N ARG A 64 2.14 -13.55 5.56
CA ARG A 64 1.98 -12.76 6.79
C ARG A 64 1.10 -11.52 6.54
N ALA A 65 1.32 -10.83 5.43
CA ALA A 65 0.54 -9.67 5.01
C ALA A 65 -0.94 -10.05 4.82
N ARG A 66 -1.23 -11.12 4.09
CA ARG A 66 -2.59 -11.66 3.92
C ARG A 66 -3.24 -12.03 5.26
N SER A 67 -2.54 -12.75 6.13
CA SER A 67 -3.07 -13.12 7.45
C SER A 67 -3.37 -11.90 8.32
N ALA A 68 -2.54 -10.86 8.26
CA ALA A 68 -2.76 -9.62 8.99
C ALA A 68 -3.96 -8.84 8.43
N GLU A 69 -4.17 -8.84 7.11
CA GLU A 69 -5.35 -8.25 6.48
C GLU A 69 -6.64 -9.04 6.79
N GLN A 70 -6.60 -10.38 6.74
CA GLN A 70 -7.69 -11.29 7.14
C GLN A 70 -8.10 -11.07 8.60
N GLY A 71 -7.11 -10.91 9.49
CA GLY A 71 -7.33 -10.62 10.91
C GLY A 71 -7.80 -9.19 11.20
N ASN A 72 -8.16 -8.41 10.17
CA ASN A 72 -8.54 -6.99 10.28
C ASN A 72 -7.50 -6.09 10.97
N LYS A 73 -6.22 -6.50 11.01
CA LYS A 73 -5.15 -5.75 11.68
C LYS A 73 -4.69 -4.53 10.90
N LEU A 74 -4.72 -4.61 9.57
CA LEU A 74 -4.46 -3.51 8.63
C LEU A 74 -5.23 -3.74 7.33
N ALA A 75 -5.38 -2.71 6.50
CA ALA A 75 -5.86 -2.84 5.13
C ALA A 75 -4.67 -2.69 4.16
N ILE A 76 -4.61 -3.53 3.13
CA ILE A 76 -3.49 -3.54 2.18
C ILE A 76 -3.99 -3.07 0.82
N PHE A 77 -3.25 -2.15 0.21
CA PHE A 77 -3.54 -1.58 -1.10
C PHE A 77 -2.32 -1.78 -2.01
N PRO A 78 -2.26 -2.90 -2.74
CA PRO A 78 -1.23 -3.11 -3.75
C PRO A 78 -1.49 -2.23 -4.97
N ILE A 79 -0.47 -1.49 -5.39
CA ILE A 79 -0.50 -0.59 -6.54
C ILE A 79 0.65 -0.98 -7.48
N ALA A 80 0.27 -1.52 -8.64
CA ALA A 80 1.15 -1.82 -9.75
C ALA A 80 1.60 -0.53 -10.45
N VAL A 81 2.91 -0.28 -10.51
CA VAL A 81 3.51 0.92 -11.11
C VAL A 81 4.32 0.54 -12.35
N GLY A 82 3.98 1.15 -13.49
CA GLY A 82 4.66 0.92 -14.78
C GLY A 82 3.92 -0.02 -15.74
N GLU A 83 4.31 0.01 -17.02
CA GLU A 83 3.67 -0.80 -18.09
C GLU A 83 4.02 -2.29 -18.01
N GLY A 84 5.11 -2.66 -17.35
CA GLY A 84 5.54 -4.06 -17.15
C GLY A 84 5.18 -4.66 -15.78
N ALA A 85 4.34 -4.00 -14.98
CA ALA A 85 4.12 -4.39 -13.60
C ALA A 85 3.44 -5.77 -13.46
N GLN A 86 4.08 -6.70 -12.75
CA GLN A 86 3.56 -8.05 -12.47
C GLN A 86 2.48 -7.98 -11.38
N SER A 87 1.23 -7.88 -11.82
CA SER A 87 0.09 -7.72 -10.93
C SER A 87 -0.24 -9.00 -10.16
N GLU A 88 0.16 -10.16 -10.68
CA GLU A 88 0.00 -11.47 -10.07
C GLU A 88 0.81 -11.60 -8.78
N THR A 89 2.06 -11.14 -8.81
CA THR A 89 2.93 -11.12 -7.63
C THR A 89 2.38 -10.19 -6.55
N LEU A 90 1.89 -9.01 -6.94
CA LEU A 90 1.27 -8.06 -6.00
C LEU A 90 -0.05 -8.57 -5.41
N ALA A 91 -0.80 -9.37 -6.17
CA ALA A 91 -2.03 -10.00 -5.69
C ALA A 91 -1.77 -10.94 -4.51
N GLU A 92 -0.56 -11.51 -4.42
CA GLU A 92 -0.18 -12.39 -3.32
C GLU A 92 -0.07 -11.68 -1.96
N PHE A 93 0.05 -10.36 -1.93
CA PHE A 93 0.13 -9.60 -0.68
C PHE A 93 -1.22 -9.20 -0.10
N THR A 94 -2.33 -9.44 -0.81
CA THR A 94 -3.68 -9.08 -0.35
C THR A 94 -4.64 -10.25 -0.41
N VAL A 95 -5.60 -10.25 0.51
CA VAL A 95 -6.69 -11.25 0.58
C VAL A 95 -7.68 -11.12 -0.57
N LYS A 96 -7.68 -9.96 -1.24
CA LYS A 96 -8.55 -9.66 -2.39
C LYS A 96 -8.00 -10.20 -3.71
N GLY A 97 -6.79 -10.77 -3.71
CA GLY A 97 -6.11 -11.24 -4.90
C GLY A 97 -6.03 -10.15 -5.99
N SER A 98 -6.14 -10.57 -7.25
CA SER A 98 -6.00 -9.67 -8.41
C SER A 98 -7.02 -8.53 -8.42
N ALA A 99 -8.22 -8.71 -7.85
CA ALA A 99 -9.23 -7.65 -7.76
C ALA A 99 -8.84 -6.53 -6.79
N GLY A 100 -7.93 -6.80 -5.86
CA GLY A 100 -7.37 -5.81 -4.92
C GLY A 100 -6.23 -4.99 -5.49
N VAL A 101 -5.56 -5.47 -6.53
CA VAL A 101 -4.42 -4.78 -7.15
C VAL A 101 -4.94 -3.65 -8.04
N LYS A 102 -4.46 -2.44 -7.79
CA LYS A 102 -4.75 -1.28 -8.63
C LYS A 102 -3.55 -0.96 -9.50
N ARG A 103 -3.79 -0.40 -10.68
CA ARG A 103 -2.72 0.04 -11.57
C ARG A 103 -2.62 1.55 -11.56
N LEU A 104 -1.42 2.08 -11.43
CA LEU A 104 -1.17 3.50 -11.58
C LEU A 104 -0.98 3.80 -13.07
N THR A 105 -2.02 4.32 -13.73
CA THR A 105 -1.93 4.73 -15.14
C THR A 105 -1.14 6.04 -15.24
N GLY A 106 -0.10 6.08 -16.09
CA GLY A 106 0.54 7.33 -16.54
C GLY A 106 1.21 8.19 -15.44
N LEU A 107 1.75 7.57 -14.37
CA LEU A 107 2.39 8.29 -13.25
C LEU A 107 1.46 9.31 -12.56
N ARG A 108 0.15 9.03 -12.52
CA ARG A 108 -0.86 9.89 -11.86
C ARG A 108 -0.81 9.82 -10.33
N PHE A 109 0.37 10.02 -9.76
CA PHE A 109 0.61 10.09 -8.32
C PHE A 109 -0.16 11.25 -7.68
N ASN A 110 -0.28 12.39 -8.37
CA ASN A 110 -1.05 13.53 -7.87
C ASN A 110 -2.50 13.16 -7.56
N GLU A 111 -3.16 12.43 -8.47
CA GLU A 111 -4.54 11.98 -8.28
C GLU A 111 -4.64 10.90 -7.19
N LEU A 112 -3.66 10.01 -7.09
CA LEU A 112 -3.55 9.05 -6.00
C LEU A 112 -3.45 9.77 -4.64
N PHE A 113 -2.61 10.79 -4.52
CA PHE A 113 -2.43 11.55 -3.27
C PHE A 113 -3.64 12.43 -2.93
N LEU A 114 -4.32 12.98 -3.94
CA LEU A 114 -5.60 13.67 -3.75
C LEU A 114 -6.66 12.69 -3.22
N TRP A 115 -6.74 11.50 -3.82
CA TRP A 115 -7.62 10.43 -3.34
C TRP A 115 -7.25 9.98 -1.92
N LEU A 116 -5.96 9.84 -1.60
CA LEU A 116 -5.50 9.47 -0.27
C LEU A 116 -5.89 10.53 0.77
N SER A 117 -5.71 11.81 0.44
CA SER A 117 -6.08 12.93 1.30
C SER A 117 -7.60 12.95 1.57
N ALA A 118 -8.41 12.74 0.53
CA ALA A 118 -9.86 12.61 0.67
C ALA A 118 -10.25 11.39 1.52
N SER A 119 -9.57 10.27 1.33
CA SER A 119 -9.80 9.03 2.07
C SER A 119 -9.46 9.18 3.55
N MET A 120 -8.34 9.83 3.88
CA MET A 120 -7.95 10.13 5.26
C MET A 120 -8.96 11.05 5.96
N LYS A 121 -9.58 12.00 5.23
CA LYS A 121 -10.64 12.85 5.77
C LYS A 121 -11.89 12.04 6.15
N VAL A 122 -12.25 11.04 5.34
CA VAL A 122 -13.39 10.15 5.66
C VAL A 122 -13.05 9.25 6.84
N VAL A 123 -11.84 8.71 6.91
CA VAL A 123 -11.40 7.85 8.01
C VAL A 123 -11.26 8.62 9.32
N SER A 124 -10.76 9.86 9.30
CA SER A 124 -10.65 10.68 10.52
C SER A 124 -12.01 11.07 11.10
N GLN A 125 -13.05 11.14 10.26
CA GLN A 125 -14.43 11.36 10.67
C GLN A 125 -15.14 10.05 11.09
N SER A 126 -14.55 8.89 10.80
CA SER A 126 -15.13 7.60 11.15
C SER A 126 -14.82 7.23 12.61
N ARG A 127 -15.81 6.66 13.30
CA ARG A 127 -15.61 6.16 14.68
C ARG A 127 -14.64 4.98 14.66
N PRO A 128 -13.75 4.84 15.68
CA PRO A 128 -12.96 3.63 15.86
C PRO A 128 -13.87 2.39 15.87
N GLY A 129 -13.66 1.46 14.93
CA GLY A 129 -14.50 0.27 14.74
C GLY A 129 -15.66 0.41 13.74
N GLY A 130 -15.88 1.58 13.17
CA GLY A 130 -16.84 1.80 12.08
C GLY A 130 -16.29 1.41 10.71
N GLN A 131 -17.18 1.12 9.75
CA GLN A 131 -16.81 0.97 8.35
C GLN A 131 -16.81 2.34 7.67
N ALA A 132 -15.67 2.74 7.11
CA ALA A 132 -15.55 3.95 6.29
C ALA A 132 -15.63 3.56 4.80
N GLN A 133 -16.56 4.14 4.06
CA GLN A 133 -16.64 3.94 2.62
C GLN A 133 -15.64 4.86 1.92
N LEU A 134 -14.65 4.27 1.26
CA LEU A 134 -13.61 5.04 0.60
C LEU A 134 -14.12 5.66 -0.70
N PRO A 135 -13.64 6.85 -1.06
CA PRO A 135 -13.94 7.43 -2.36
C PRO A 135 -13.51 6.46 -3.47
N ALA A 136 -14.21 6.52 -4.60
CA ALA A 136 -13.94 5.65 -5.72
C ALA A 136 -12.51 5.86 -6.25
N THR A 137 -11.82 4.78 -6.61
CA THR A 137 -10.42 4.85 -7.09
C THR A 137 -10.33 5.12 -8.60
N ASP A 138 -11.47 5.21 -9.31
CA ASP A 138 -11.52 5.29 -10.77
C ASP A 138 -10.65 6.42 -11.33
N ALA A 139 -10.62 7.58 -10.67
CA ALA A 139 -9.85 8.75 -11.09
C ALA A 139 -8.38 8.44 -11.42
N TRP A 140 -7.69 7.62 -10.61
CA TRP A 140 -6.28 7.28 -10.81
C TRP A 140 -6.06 5.84 -11.29
N SER A 141 -7.05 4.95 -11.13
CA SER A 141 -6.90 3.52 -11.39
C SER A 141 -7.58 3.02 -12.68
N SER A 142 -8.40 3.82 -13.36
CA SER A 142 -8.94 3.49 -14.69
C SER A 142 -8.23 4.28 -15.78
N ALA A 143 -7.93 3.63 -16.90
CA ALA A 143 -7.54 4.30 -18.14
C ALA A 143 -8.81 4.57 -18.96
N PRO A 144 -8.95 5.74 -19.63
CA PRO A 144 -9.95 5.88 -20.68
C PRO A 144 -9.65 4.85 -21.78
N VAL A 145 -10.71 4.19 -22.27
CA VAL A 145 -10.65 3.34 -23.47
C VAL A 145 -10.39 4.16 -24.72
#